data_AF-S8DRA9-F1
#
_entry.id   AF-S8DRA9-F1
#
_cell.length_a   1.000
_cell.length_b   1.000
_cell.length_c   1.000
_cell.angle_alpha   90.00
_cell.angle_beta   90.00
_cell.angle_gamma   90.00
#
_symmetry.space_group_name_H-M   'P 1'
#
loop_
_entity.id
_entity.type
_entity.pdbx_description
1 polymer ?
#
loop_
_entity_poly.entity_id
_entity_poly.type
_entity_poly.pdbx_seq_one_letter_code
_entity_poly.pdbx_strand_id
1 'polypeptide(L)'
;MACSGLEVLVPVLSARGYFPDPNCKIIVDGGVRRASDILKALTLGANAVDVEWPSLYMFCSYGEDKGYPDLQEMCMYLLGARTINKLNARSGEAEQPIAGRSFP
;
A
#
# COMPACT_ATOMS: atom_id res chain seq x y z
N MET A 1 21.04 -2.35 -13.98
CA MET A 1 20.15 -1.61 -13.06
C MET A 1 19.45 -2.65 -12.20
N ALA A 2 19.53 -2.56 -10.87
CA ALA A 2 18.79 -3.49 -10.00
C ALA A 2 17.34 -2.98 -9.84
N CYS A 3 16.36 -3.88 -9.98
CA CYS A 3 14.96 -3.55 -9.71
C CYS A 3 14.76 -3.21 -8.23
N SER A 4 13.81 -2.33 -7.93
CA SER A 4 13.43 -2.09 -6.54
C SER A 4 12.76 -3.34 -5.96
N GLY A 5 12.87 -3.56 -4.64
CA GLY A 5 12.30 -4.76 -3.99
C GLY A 5 10.80 -4.95 -4.25
N LEU A 6 10.05 -3.86 -4.40
CA LEU A 6 8.63 -3.88 -4.74
C LEU A 6 8.38 -4.27 -6.21
N GLU A 7 9.21 -3.84 -7.15
CA GLU A 7 9.07 -4.22 -8.58
C GLU A 7 9.26 -5.71 -8.82
N VAL A 8 10.06 -6.37 -7.97
CA VAL A 8 10.35 -7.81 -8.05
C VAL A 8 9.16 -8.66 -7.54
N LEU A 9 8.24 -8.06 -6.78
CA LEU A 9 7.13 -8.76 -6.12
C LEU A 9 6.25 -9.54 -7.12
N VAL A 10 5.71 -8.86 -8.14
CA VAL A 10 4.79 -9.46 -9.13
C VAL A 10 5.47 -10.59 -9.94
N PRO A 11 6.61 -10.38 -10.61
CA PRO A 11 7.21 -11.43 -11.42
C PRO A 11 7.59 -12.67 -10.61
N VAL A 12 8.08 -12.51 -9.38
CA VAL A 12 8.45 -13.65 -8.52
C VAL A 12 7.22 -14.43 -8.06
N LEU A 13 6.15 -13.74 -7.64
CA LEU A 13 4.93 -14.40 -7.18
C LEU A 13 4.18 -15.08 -8.33
N SER A 14 4.14 -14.46 -9.51
CA SER A 14 3.56 -15.05 -10.70
C SER A 14 4.35 -16.27 -11.17
N ALA A 15 5.69 -16.22 -11.19
CA ALA A 15 6.52 -17.37 -11.55
C ALA A 15 6.33 -18.57 -10.60
N ARG A 16 5.91 -18.33 -9.36
CA ARG A 16 5.63 -19.36 -8.35
C ARG A 16 4.16 -19.78 -8.28
N GLY A 17 3.27 -19.17 -9.09
CA GLY A 17 1.84 -19.48 -9.09
C GLY A 17 1.06 -18.95 -7.87
N TYR A 18 1.66 -18.10 -7.02
CA TYR A 18 1.01 -17.52 -5.85
C TYR A 18 0.23 -16.24 -6.17
N PHE A 19 0.44 -15.66 -7.36
CA PHE A 19 -0.29 -14.49 -7.83
C PHE A 19 -0.90 -14.76 -9.21
N PRO A 20 -2.22 -14.50 -9.42
CA PRO A 20 -3.17 -13.82 -8.53
C PRO A 20 -4.07 -14.77 -7.70
N ASP A 21 -3.51 -15.75 -6.96
CA ASP A 21 -4.32 -16.66 -6.13
C ASP A 21 -4.99 -15.93 -4.95
N PRO A 22 -6.33 -15.90 -4.85
CA PRO A 22 -7.06 -15.23 -3.76
C PRO A 22 -6.85 -15.88 -2.38
N ASN A 23 -6.47 -17.17 -2.34
CA ASN A 23 -6.21 -17.90 -1.10
C ASN A 23 -4.84 -17.57 -0.51
N CYS A 24 -3.90 -17.12 -1.35
CA CYS A 24 -2.59 -16.68 -0.89
C CYS A 24 -2.63 -15.21 -0.48
N LYS A 25 -2.50 -14.93 0.83
CA LYS A 25 -2.35 -13.56 1.35
C LYS A 25 -0.90 -13.12 1.26
N ILE A 26 -0.67 -12.00 0.59
CA ILE A 26 0.66 -11.43 0.38
C ILE A 26 0.84 -10.28 1.36
N ILE A 27 1.78 -10.42 2.28
CA ILE A 27 2.17 -9.35 3.20
C ILE A 27 3.57 -8.90 2.79
N VAL A 28 3.76 -7.59 2.63
CA VAL A 28 5.03 -6.99 2.23
C VAL A 28 5.63 -6.21 3.39
N ASP A 29 6.90 -6.44 3.65
CA ASP A 29 7.70 -5.69 4.61
C ASP A 29 9.12 -5.52 4.04
N GLY A 30 9.94 -4.71 4.71
CA GLY A 30 11.34 -4.46 4.37
C GLY A 30 11.52 -3.09 3.72
N GLY A 31 12.01 -2.14 4.51
CA GLY A 31 12.43 -0.83 3.99
C GLY A 31 11.30 0.13 3.63
N VAL A 32 10.07 -0.13 4.07
CA VAL A 32 8.95 0.81 3.93
C VAL A 32 9.22 2.02 4.83
N ARG A 33 9.28 3.21 4.23
CA ARG A 33 9.58 4.47 4.95
C ARG A 33 8.64 5.62 4.58
N ARG A 34 7.89 5.50 3.49
CA ARG A 34 6.95 6.52 3.03
C ARG A 34 5.58 5.91 2.76
N ALA A 35 4.54 6.71 2.92
CA ALA A 35 3.17 6.33 2.58
C ALA A 35 3.01 5.89 1.12
N SER A 36 3.78 6.49 0.19
CA SER A 36 3.76 6.10 -1.22
C SER A 36 4.31 4.70 -1.47
N ASP A 37 5.23 4.19 -0.64
CA ASP A 37 5.75 2.84 -0.77
C ASP A 37 4.69 1.81 -0.35
N ILE A 38 3.88 2.12 0.67
CA ILE A 38 2.69 1.36 1.09
C ILE A 38 1.69 1.28 -0.06
N LEU A 39 1.34 2.43 -0.65
CA LEU A 39 0.35 2.48 -1.72
C LEU A 39 0.81 1.71 -2.96
N LYS A 40 2.10 1.81 -3.33
CA LYS A 40 2.65 1.01 -4.43
C LYS A 40 2.52 -0.49 -4.17
N ALA A 41 2.88 -0.95 -2.98
CA ALA A 41 2.76 -2.37 -2.63
C ALA A 41 1.30 -2.86 -2.71
N LEU A 42 0.34 -2.07 -2.21
CA LEU A 42 -1.09 -2.36 -2.33
C LEU A 42 -1.54 -2.43 -3.80
N THR A 43 -1.10 -1.47 -4.63
CA THR A 43 -1.43 -1.48 -6.07
C THR A 43 -0.80 -2.64 -6.83
N LEU A 44 0.31 -3.20 -6.35
CA LEU A 44 0.93 -4.40 -6.93
C LEU A 44 0.23 -5.70 -6.48
N GLY A 45 -0.79 -5.60 -5.60
CA GLY A 45 -1.59 -6.74 -5.15
C GLY A 45 -1.17 -7.32 -3.80
N ALA A 46 -0.36 -6.60 -3.01
CA ALA A 46 -0.18 -6.92 -1.61
C ALA A 46 -1.50 -6.75 -0.84
N ASN A 47 -1.77 -7.65 0.10
CA ASN A 47 -2.94 -7.58 0.98
C ASN A 47 -2.71 -6.65 2.18
N ALA A 48 -1.49 -6.61 2.70
CA ALA A 48 -1.09 -5.74 3.79
C ALA A 48 0.39 -5.38 3.65
N VAL A 49 0.77 -4.27 4.27
CA VAL A 49 2.14 -3.78 4.33
C VAL A 49 2.48 -3.51 5.78
N ASP A 50 3.59 -4.08 6.26
CA ASP A 50 4.04 -3.84 7.62
C ASP A 50 4.99 -2.64 7.68
N VAL A 51 4.98 -1.95 8.83
CA VAL A 51 5.79 -0.76 9.09
C VAL A 51 6.40 -0.89 10.50
N GLU A 52 7.29 -1.86 10.67
CA GLU A 52 7.86 -2.19 11.99
C GLU A 52 8.84 -1.12 12.52
N TRP A 53 10.01 -0.96 11.88
CA TRP A 53 11.07 -0.07 12.40
C TRP A 53 10.66 1.39 12.61
N PRO A 54 9.93 2.03 11.68
CA PRO A 54 9.47 3.40 11.90
C PRO A 54 8.48 3.48 13.08
N SER A 55 7.66 2.45 13.31
CA SER A 55 6.72 2.42 14.44
C SER A 55 7.49 2.37 15.75
N LEU A 56 8.51 1.51 15.81
CA LEU A 56 9.35 1.37 16.98
C LEU A 56 10.11 2.67 17.29
N TYR A 57 10.70 3.31 16.29
CA TYR A 57 11.41 4.58 16.50
C TYR A 57 10.48 5.70 16.98
N MET A 58 9.25 5.74 16.44
CA MET A 58 8.24 6.68 16.90
C MET A 58 7.87 6.43 18.36
N PHE A 59 7.58 5.19 18.72
CA PHE A 59 7.25 4.77 20.08
C PHE A 59 8.38 5.11 21.06
N CYS A 60 9.63 4.78 20.73
CA CYS A 60 10.78 5.08 21.59
C CYS A 60 11.04 6.60 21.74
N SER A 61 10.68 7.41 20.75
CA SER A 61 10.96 8.86 20.75
C SER A 61 9.84 9.68 21.39
N TYR A 62 8.59 9.26 21.22
CA TYR A 62 7.42 10.07 21.55
C TYR A 62 6.40 9.36 22.45
N GLY A 63 6.64 8.10 22.82
CA GLY A 63 5.72 7.29 23.61
C GLY A 63 4.53 6.76 22.80
N GLU A 64 3.54 6.20 23.51
CA GLU A 64 2.34 5.60 22.91
C GLU A 64 1.35 6.63 22.35
N ASP A 65 1.39 7.86 22.85
CA ASP A 65 0.43 8.92 22.51
C ASP A 65 0.58 9.46 21.08
N LYS A 66 1.70 9.14 20.41
CA LYS A 66 1.98 9.61 19.06
C LYS A 66 1.82 8.50 18.03
N GLY A 67 0.82 8.67 17.17
CA GLY A 67 0.59 7.88 15.99
C GLY A 67 1.24 8.45 14.73
N TYR A 68 1.06 7.74 13.61
CA TYR A 68 1.52 8.19 12.31
C TYR A 68 0.73 9.42 11.83
N PRO A 69 1.38 10.37 11.16
CA PRO A 69 0.66 11.42 10.44
C PRO A 69 -0.15 10.82 9.27
N ASP A 70 -1.25 11.46 8.90
CA ASP A 70 -2.21 11.03 7.86
C ASP A 70 -1.68 11.11 6.41
N LEU A 71 -0.38 10.85 6.22
CA LEU A 71 0.31 10.89 4.92
C LEU A 71 -0.28 9.89 3.92
N GLN A 72 -0.75 8.74 4.40
CA GLN A 72 -1.44 7.76 3.56
C GLN A 72 -2.73 8.35 2.98
N GLU A 73 -3.53 9.02 3.81
CA GLU A 73 -4.79 9.63 3.38
C GLU A 73 -4.55 10.77 2.39
N MET A 74 -3.54 11.61 2.63
CA MET A 74 -3.13 12.65 1.69
C MET A 74 -2.72 12.07 0.33
N CYS A 75 -1.90 11.00 0.31
CA CYS A 75 -1.51 10.36 -0.94
C CYS A 75 -2.70 9.71 -1.66
N MET A 76 -3.63 9.10 -0.92
CA MET A 76 -4.87 8.55 -1.48
C MET A 76 -5.76 9.64 -2.08
N TYR A 77 -5.85 10.80 -1.43
CA TYR A 77 -6.56 11.96 -1.94
C TYR A 77 -6.00 12.43 -3.29
N LEU A 78 -4.67 12.55 -3.39
CA LEU A 78 -3.98 12.95 -4.63
C LEU A 78 -4.16 11.93 -5.76
N LEU A 79 -4.25 10.64 -5.44
CA LEU A 79 -4.51 9.57 -6.40
C LEU A 79 -6.00 9.47 -6.79
N GLY A 80 -6.90 10.24 -6.16
CA GLY A 80 -8.34 10.10 -6.36
C GLY A 80 -8.90 8.75 -5.86
N ALA A 81 -8.19 8.09 -4.94
CA ALA A 81 -8.60 6.85 -4.32
C ALA A 81 -9.28 7.14 -2.97
N ARG A 82 -10.58 6.83 -2.86
CA ARG A 82 -11.35 7.04 -1.61
C ARG A 82 -11.31 5.83 -0.67
N THR A 83 -10.94 4.67 -1.19
CA THR A 83 -10.89 3.41 -0.44
C THR A 83 -9.66 2.63 -0.84
N ILE A 84 -9.16 1.79 0.07
CA ILE A 84 -8.03 0.89 -0.19
C ILE A 84 -8.37 -0.11 -1.30
N ASN A 85 -9.64 -0.53 -1.40
CA ASN A 85 -10.11 -1.42 -2.46
C ASN A 85 -9.94 -0.80 -3.86
N LYS A 86 -10.02 0.53 -4.01
CA LYS A 86 -9.79 1.17 -5.32
C LYS A 86 -8.33 1.07 -5.79
N LEU A 87 -7.40 0.81 -4.87
CA LEU A 87 -5.98 0.69 -5.17
C LEU A 87 -5.56 -0.75 -5.46
N ASN A 88 -6.18 -1.72 -4.81
CA ASN A 88 -5.71 -3.10 -4.86
C ASN A 88 -5.97 -3.72 -6.23
N ALA A 89 -4.92 -4.18 -6.91
CA ALA A 89 -5.03 -4.81 -8.23
C ALA A 89 -5.84 -6.12 -8.22
N ARG A 90 -6.11 -6.71 -7.05
CA ARG A 90 -6.96 -7.90 -6.88
C ARG A 90 -8.46 -7.57 -6.80
N SER A 91 -8.83 -6.35 -6.44
CA SER A 91 -10.22 -5.92 -6.42
C SER A 91 -10.62 -5.51 -7.83
N GLY A 92 -11.24 -6.43 -8.56
CA GLY A 92 -11.73 -6.24 -9.92
C GLY A 92 -12.89 -5.25 -10.08
N GLU A 93 -12.95 -4.18 -9.28
CA GLU A 93 -13.97 -3.13 -9.39
C GLU A 93 -13.32 -1.84 -9.90
N ALA A 94 -13.27 -1.69 -11.22
CA ALA A 94 -13.12 -0.40 -11.85
C ALA A 94 -14.45 0.38 -11.71
N GLU A 95 -14.74 0.91 -10.52
CA GLU A 95 -15.83 1.89 -10.38
C GLU A 95 -15.42 3.22 -11.00
N GLN A 96 -16.35 3.80 -11.77
CA GLN A 96 -16.16 4.92 -12.69
C GLN A 96 -15.49 6.15 -12.03
N PRO A 97 -14.72 6.95 -12.81
CA PRO A 97 -14.20 8.22 -12.33
C PRO A 97 -15.40 9.12 -11.99
N ILE A 98 -15.53 9.46 -10.71
CA ILE A 98 -16.53 10.42 -10.22
C ILE A 98 -16.23 11.81 -10.80
N ALA A 99 -16.76 12.07 -11.99
CA ALA A 99 -16.89 13.40 -12.55
C ALA A 99 -17.91 14.19 -11.70
N GLY A 100 -17.49 15.37 -11.21
CA GLY A 100 -18.42 16.42 -10.80
C GLY A 100 -18.93 16.40 -9.36
N ARG A 101 -18.10 16.14 -8.35
CA ARG A 101 -18.45 16.52 -6.95
C ARG A 101 -17.42 17.46 -6.36
N SER A 102 -17.87 18.69 -6.12
CA SER A 102 -17.14 19.68 -5.31
C SER A 102 -17.01 19.16 -3.89
N PHE A 103 -15.85 19.39 -3.29
CA PHE A 103 -15.56 19.14 -1.88
C PHE A 103 -15.11 20.47 -1.25
N PRO A 104 -15.33 20.66 0.07
CA PRO A 104 -15.33 21.96 0.74
C PRO A 104 -14.04 22.77 0.59
#